data_AF-A0A920S9K9-F1
#
_entry.id   AF-A0A920S9K9-F1
#
_cell.length_a   1.000
_cell.length_b   1.000
_cell.length_c   1.000
_cell.angle_alpha   90.00
_cell.angle_beta   90.00
_cell.angle_gamma   90.00
#
_symmetry.space_group_name_H-M   'P 1'
#
loop_
_entity.id
_entity.type
_entity.pdbx_description
1 polymer ?
#
loop_
_entity_poly.entity_id
_entity_poly.type
_entity_poly.pdbx_seq_one_letter_code
_entity_poly.pdbx_strand_id
1 'polypeptide(L)'
;MAVALGLDEQSIRVNVTAIGGDFGGKGDTRDLPIAYLLAKVAGLPVRIVMSSVEEYTASNPTHPTFVTIKSGVKHSGEITAREVRTVHASGAYGALKPRGYLSTHHYVGGAYRIPNTVFEFLQVYTNTVPGGYFRAPGAHQYTFALECHTDLLALELGMDTAEFRRINILSLVKKTV
;
A
#
# COMPACT_ATOMS: atom_id res chain seq x y z
N MET A 1 -8.78 14.09 15.39
CA MET A 1 -9.90 14.26 16.34
C MET A 1 -10.14 15.72 16.73
N ALA A 2 -9.18 16.42 17.34
CA ALA A 2 -9.31 17.83 17.76
C ALA A 2 -9.87 18.73 16.64
N VAL A 3 -9.19 18.74 15.48
CA VAL A 3 -9.62 19.46 14.27
C VAL A 3 -11.03 19.07 13.82
N ALA A 4 -11.36 17.79 13.80
CA ALA A 4 -12.66 17.29 13.32
C ALA A 4 -13.83 17.67 14.24
N LEU A 5 -13.56 17.90 15.53
CA LEU A 5 -14.56 18.21 16.55
C LEU A 5 -14.52 19.67 17.02
N GLY A 6 -13.61 20.49 16.49
CA GLY A 6 -13.42 21.89 16.92
C GLY A 6 -12.97 22.02 18.39
N LEU A 7 -12.17 21.08 18.88
CA LEU A 7 -11.66 21.08 20.25
C LEU A 7 -10.22 21.58 20.30
N ASP A 8 -9.84 22.17 21.43
CA ASP A 8 -8.44 22.46 21.72
C ASP A 8 -7.66 21.16 21.94
N GLU A 9 -6.45 21.05 21.38
CA GLU A 9 -5.63 19.84 21.49
C GLU A 9 -5.25 19.53 22.94
N GLN A 10 -5.05 20.56 23.77
CA GLN A 10 -4.68 20.38 25.19
C GLN A 10 -5.84 19.84 26.03
N SER A 11 -7.08 19.96 25.54
CA SER A 11 -8.27 19.38 26.18
C SER A 11 -8.42 17.87 25.96
N ILE A 12 -7.56 17.27 25.12
CA ILE A 12 -7.62 15.86 24.74
C ILE A 12 -6.36 15.16 25.25
N ARG A 13 -6.57 14.12 26.07
CA ARG A 13 -5.50 13.20 26.47
C ARG A 13 -5.69 11.84 25.81
N VAL A 14 -4.70 11.40 25.04
CA VAL A 14 -4.65 10.05 24.46
C VAL A 14 -3.70 9.20 25.29
N ASN A 15 -4.19 8.09 25.84
CA ASN A 15 -3.37 7.10 26.55
C ASN A 15 -3.25 5.86 25.66
N VAL A 16 -2.07 5.62 25.10
CA VAL A 16 -1.81 4.43 24.27
C VAL A 16 -1.72 3.20 25.18
N THR A 17 -2.46 2.15 24.84
CA THR A 17 -2.48 0.88 25.57
C THR A 17 -1.74 -0.21 24.78
N ALA A 18 -1.58 -1.38 25.39
CA ALA A 18 -1.04 -2.53 24.68
C ALA A 18 -1.94 -2.91 23.49
N ILE A 19 -1.33 -3.06 22.31
CA ILE A 19 -2.03 -3.37 21.06
C ILE A 19 -1.80 -4.84 20.72
N GLY A 20 -2.88 -5.63 20.63
CA GLY A 20 -2.85 -7.04 20.21
C GLY A 20 -2.64 -7.23 18.70
N GLY A 21 -1.59 -6.61 18.13
CA GLY A 21 -1.29 -6.59 16.69
C GLY A 21 -2.01 -5.47 15.92
N ASP A 22 -1.33 -4.89 14.93
CA ASP A 22 -1.79 -3.73 14.14
C ASP A 22 -1.71 -3.99 12.64
N PHE A 23 -0.50 -4.31 12.14
CA PHE A 23 -0.23 -4.53 10.71
C PHE A 23 -0.63 -3.36 9.78
N GLY A 24 -0.90 -2.17 10.33
CA GLY A 24 -1.35 -0.97 9.60
C GLY A 24 -2.86 -0.69 9.69
N GLY A 25 -3.65 -1.64 10.22
CA GLY A 25 -5.11 -1.52 10.32
C GLY A 25 -5.60 -0.60 11.44
N LYS A 26 -4.80 -0.41 12.49
CA LYS A 26 -5.17 0.36 13.70
C LYS A 26 -4.58 1.77 13.73
N GLY A 27 -4.01 2.21 12.61
CA GLY A 27 -3.53 3.58 12.43
C GLY A 27 -4.65 4.59 12.17
N ASP A 28 -5.87 4.15 11.81
CA ASP A 28 -7.01 5.05 11.68
C ASP A 28 -7.66 5.29 13.05
N THR A 29 -8.11 6.52 13.24
CA THR A 29 -8.77 7.00 14.46
C THR A 29 -10.26 7.24 14.22
N ARG A 30 -10.87 6.50 13.28
CA ARG A 30 -12.27 6.68 12.84
C ARG A 30 -13.32 6.47 13.94
N ASP A 31 -13.01 5.60 14.89
CA ASP A 31 -13.86 5.23 16.03
C ASP A 31 -13.77 6.25 17.17
N LEU A 32 -12.62 6.92 17.35
CA LEU A 32 -12.39 7.86 18.46
C LEU A 32 -13.39 9.04 18.50
N PRO A 33 -13.70 9.74 17.39
CA PRO A 33 -14.73 10.78 17.39
C PRO A 33 -16.12 10.26 17.78
N ILE A 34 -16.47 9.03 17.37
CA ILE A 34 -17.76 8.41 17.68
C ILE A 34 -17.85 8.15 19.19
N ALA A 35 -16.82 7.52 19.77
CA ALA A 35 -16.75 7.27 21.21
C ALA A 35 -16.84 8.56 22.02
N TYR A 36 -16.14 9.62 21.58
CA TYR A 36 -16.19 10.92 22.23
C TYR A 36 -17.60 11.53 22.21
N LEU A 37 -18.26 11.56 21.04
CA LEU A 37 -19.60 12.13 20.91
C LEU A 37 -20.63 11.38 21.75
N LEU A 38 -20.55 10.03 21.77
CA LEU A 38 -21.41 9.21 22.63
C LEU A 38 -21.18 9.50 24.11
N ALA A 39 -19.93 9.59 24.56
CA ALA A 39 -19.60 9.91 25.95
C ALA A 39 -20.11 11.31 26.35
N LYS A 40 -19.99 12.28 25.45
CA LYS A 40 -20.47 13.65 25.66
C LYS A 40 -21.99 13.72 25.82
N VAL A 41 -22.74 13.01 24.99
CA VAL A 41 -24.21 12.98 25.06
C VAL A 41 -24.69 12.19 26.28
N ALA A 42 -24.06 11.05 26.57
CA ALA A 42 -24.43 10.21 27.71
C ALA A 42 -24.03 10.78 29.07
N GLY A 43 -23.04 11.68 29.11
CA GLY A 43 -22.44 12.15 30.37
C GLY A 43 -21.69 11.06 31.14
N LEU A 44 -21.34 9.96 30.47
CA LEU A 44 -20.74 8.76 31.07
C LEU A 44 -19.56 8.27 30.21
N PRO A 45 -18.59 7.55 30.82
CA PRO A 45 -17.54 6.89 30.06
C PRO A 45 -18.11 5.88 29.06
N VAL A 46 -17.60 5.91 27.82
CA VAL A 46 -18.01 5.00 26.74
C VAL A 46 -16.82 4.16 26.29
N ARG A 47 -17.08 2.87 26.05
CA ARG A 47 -16.12 1.93 25.46
C ARG A 47 -16.75 1.30 24.21
N ILE A 48 -16.05 1.38 23.09
CA ILE A 48 -16.40 0.67 21.85
C ILE A 48 -15.56 -0.60 21.78
N VAL A 49 -16.21 -1.73 21.53
CA VAL A 49 -15.57 -3.02 21.28
C VAL A 49 -16.20 -3.59 20.02
N MET A 50 -15.43 -3.70 18.95
CA MET A 50 -15.90 -4.24 17.68
C MET A 50 -15.85 -5.78 17.72
N SER A 51 -16.91 -6.40 17.24
CA SER A 51 -16.91 -7.80 16.85
C SER A 51 -16.04 -8.01 15.61
N SER A 52 -15.65 -9.26 15.33
CA SER A 52 -14.86 -9.57 14.12
C SER A 52 -15.58 -9.17 12.83
N VAL A 53 -16.91 -9.26 12.80
CA VAL A 53 -17.70 -8.89 11.61
C VAL A 53 -17.65 -7.38 11.40
N GLU A 54 -17.82 -6.60 12.46
CA GLU A 54 -17.68 -5.13 12.40
C GLU A 54 -16.27 -4.74 12.00
N GLU A 55 -15.24 -5.42 12.52
CA GLU A 55 -13.85 -5.17 12.12
C GLU A 55 -13.68 -5.40 10.62
N TYR A 56 -14.11 -6.54 10.08
CA TYR A 56 -13.93 -6.81 8.64
C TYR A 56 -14.76 -5.91 7.71
N THR A 57 -15.85 -5.33 8.20
CA THR A 57 -16.74 -4.50 7.38
C THR A 57 -16.49 -2.99 7.54
N ALA A 58 -15.84 -2.56 8.62
CA ALA A 58 -15.57 -1.15 8.92
C ALA A 58 -14.08 -0.79 9.05
N SER A 59 -13.17 -1.77 9.04
CA SER A 59 -11.72 -1.54 9.00
C SER A 59 -11.24 -1.13 7.61
N ASN A 60 -9.92 -1.00 7.45
CA ASN A 60 -9.26 -0.58 6.23
C ASN A 60 -8.44 -1.71 5.60
N PRO A 61 -9.03 -2.53 4.72
CA PRO A 61 -8.30 -3.60 4.04
C PRO A 61 -7.20 -3.06 3.11
N THR A 62 -6.36 -3.97 2.61
CA THR A 62 -5.42 -3.64 1.53
C THR A 62 -6.19 -3.19 0.29
N HIS A 63 -5.57 -2.33 -0.52
CA HIS A 63 -6.17 -1.83 -1.75
C HIS A 63 -6.17 -2.90 -2.84
N PRO A 64 -7.34 -3.29 -3.41
CA PRO A 64 -7.37 -4.05 -4.65
C PRO A 64 -6.64 -3.26 -5.74
N THR A 65 -5.64 -3.89 -6.34
CA THR A 65 -4.71 -3.22 -7.25
C THR A 65 -4.64 -3.97 -8.57
N PHE A 66 -4.79 -3.23 -9.67
CA PHE A 66 -4.47 -3.69 -11.00
C PHE A 66 -3.10 -3.18 -11.38
N VAL A 67 -2.23 -4.07 -11.84
CA VAL A 67 -0.86 -3.74 -12.27
C VAL A 67 -0.67 -4.20 -13.71
N THR A 68 -0.29 -3.26 -14.58
CA THR A 68 0.08 -3.53 -15.97
C THR A 68 1.56 -3.24 -16.12
N ILE A 69 2.30 -4.22 -16.64
CA ILE A 69 3.77 -4.14 -16.78
C ILE A 69 4.12 -4.39 -18.24
N LYS A 70 5.01 -3.55 -18.77
CA LYS A 70 5.64 -3.74 -20.07
C LYS A 70 7.14 -3.59 -19.91
N SER A 71 7.92 -4.54 -20.42
CA SER A 71 9.39 -4.48 -20.37
C SER A 71 9.99 -4.59 -21.78
N GLY A 72 11.07 -3.84 -22.01
CA GLY A 72 11.97 -4.07 -23.14
C GLY A 72 13.13 -4.94 -22.68
N VAL A 73 13.40 -6.05 -23.37
CA VAL A 73 14.43 -7.03 -22.98
C VAL A 73 15.27 -7.40 -24.21
N LYS A 74 16.59 -7.44 -24.05
CA LYS A 74 17.50 -7.94 -25.09
C LYS A 74 17.50 -9.48 -25.12
N HIS A 75 17.86 -10.08 -26.24
CA HIS A 75 18.12 -11.54 -26.31
C HIS A 75 19.18 -12.01 -25.31
N SER A 76 20.08 -11.13 -24.86
CA SER A 76 21.07 -11.42 -23.80
C SER A 76 20.46 -11.48 -22.38
N GLY A 77 19.14 -11.33 -22.24
CA GLY A 77 18.43 -11.30 -20.96
C GLY A 77 18.45 -9.95 -20.24
N GLU A 78 19.13 -8.92 -20.77
CA GLU A 78 19.20 -7.60 -20.11
C GLU A 78 17.88 -6.82 -20.28
N ILE A 79 17.29 -6.37 -19.18
CA ILE A 79 16.13 -5.47 -19.15
C ILE A 79 16.61 -4.04 -19.44
N THR A 80 16.08 -3.46 -20.51
CA THR A 80 16.48 -2.13 -20.99
C THR A 80 15.47 -1.03 -20.65
N ALA A 81 14.20 -1.39 -20.53
CA ALA A 81 13.15 -0.45 -20.19
C ALA A 81 12.03 -1.16 -19.43
N ARG A 82 11.32 -0.43 -18.57
CA ARG A 82 10.09 -0.92 -17.95
C ARG A 82 9.07 0.21 -17.75
N GLU A 83 7.86 -0.05 -18.19
CA GLU A 83 6.69 0.78 -17.93
C GLU A 83 5.76 0.02 -16.99
N VAL A 84 5.35 0.67 -15.90
CA VAL A 84 4.40 0.10 -14.93
C VAL A 84 3.26 1.08 -14.73
N ARG A 85 2.04 0.61 -14.97
CA ARG A 85 0.80 1.35 -14.69
C ARG A 85 0.00 0.64 -13.63
N THR A 86 -0.58 1.42 -12.72
CA THR A 86 -1.19 0.86 -11.52
C THR A 86 -2.49 1.57 -11.21
N VAL A 87 -3.54 0.82 -10.90
CA VAL A 87 -4.85 1.34 -10.52
C VAL A 87 -5.27 0.73 -9.20
N HIS A 88 -5.47 1.58 -8.19
CA HIS A 88 -5.83 1.21 -6.82
C HIS A 88 -7.28 1.56 -6.54
N ALA A 89 -8.12 0.55 -6.37
CA ALA A 89 -9.48 0.73 -5.87
C ALA A 89 -9.41 1.13 -4.40
N SER A 90 -9.73 2.38 -4.09
CA SER A 90 -9.46 2.96 -2.76
C SER A 90 -10.69 3.13 -1.89
N GLY A 91 -11.84 2.59 -2.32
CA GLY A 91 -13.11 2.67 -1.61
C GLY A 91 -13.77 4.04 -1.65
N ALA A 92 -14.76 4.23 -0.78
CA ALA A 92 -15.78 5.27 -0.93
C ALA A 92 -15.35 6.69 -0.52
N TYR A 93 -14.35 6.82 0.36
CA TYR A 93 -13.91 8.12 0.89
C TYR A 93 -12.43 8.10 1.24
N GLY A 94 -11.89 9.30 1.51
CA GLY A 94 -10.45 9.49 1.68
C GLY A 94 -9.82 8.70 2.83
N ALA A 95 -10.54 8.37 3.90
CA ALA A 95 -10.02 7.58 5.03
C ALA A 95 -8.55 7.94 5.40
N LEU A 96 -7.64 6.95 5.43
CA LEU A 96 -6.20 7.14 5.68
C LEU A 96 -5.38 7.60 4.46
N LYS A 97 -6.03 7.82 3.32
CA LYS A 97 -5.43 8.02 1.99
C LYS A 97 -4.65 9.34 1.79
N PRO A 98 -4.78 10.44 2.55
CA PRO A 98 -4.12 11.69 2.12
C PRO A 98 -2.69 11.89 2.66
N ARG A 99 -2.05 10.90 3.31
CA ARG A 99 -0.74 11.11 3.97
C ARG A 99 0.47 10.42 3.35
N GLY A 100 0.31 9.55 2.36
CA GLY A 100 1.46 8.86 1.76
C GLY A 100 1.12 8.18 0.45
N TYR A 101 2.10 8.13 -0.45
CA TYR A 101 1.99 7.35 -1.66
C TYR A 101 1.90 5.86 -1.27
N LEU A 102 0.84 5.14 -1.68
CA LEU A 102 0.79 3.66 -1.53
C LEU A 102 1.92 3.00 -2.31
N SER A 103 2.53 3.72 -3.25
CA SER A 103 3.64 3.25 -4.05
C SER A 103 4.56 4.39 -4.42
N THR A 104 5.82 4.06 -4.55
CA THR A 104 6.86 4.98 -4.98
C THR A 104 7.57 4.38 -6.16
N HIS A 105 8.17 5.24 -6.98
CA HIS A 105 8.90 4.88 -8.20
C HIS A 105 9.95 3.77 -7.98
N HIS A 106 10.47 3.60 -6.76
CA HIS A 106 11.40 2.49 -6.44
C HIS A 106 10.81 1.09 -6.71
N TYR A 107 9.49 0.92 -6.68
CA TYR A 107 8.88 -0.37 -6.99
C TYR A 107 8.99 -0.74 -8.47
N VAL A 108 9.16 0.22 -9.39
CA VAL A 108 9.26 -0.09 -10.83
C VAL A 108 10.48 -0.95 -11.15
N GLY A 109 11.63 -0.56 -10.58
CA GLY A 109 12.89 -1.30 -10.71
C GLY A 109 12.89 -2.60 -9.90
N GLY A 110 12.21 -2.61 -8.76
CA GLY A 110 12.30 -3.72 -7.80
C GLY A 110 13.77 -3.96 -7.42
N ALA A 111 14.19 -5.22 -7.48
CA ALA A 111 15.59 -5.61 -7.24
C ALA A 111 16.49 -5.54 -8.49
N TYR A 112 15.99 -5.00 -9.62
CA TYR A 112 16.66 -5.06 -10.91
C TYR A 112 17.18 -3.70 -11.37
N ARG A 113 18.31 -3.72 -12.06
CA ARG A 113 18.86 -2.56 -12.77
C ARG A 113 18.09 -2.37 -14.08
N ILE A 114 17.30 -1.30 -14.15
CA ILE A 114 16.51 -0.95 -15.33
C ILE A 114 16.80 0.50 -15.70
N PRO A 115 17.51 0.77 -16.81
CA PRO A 115 18.00 2.11 -17.11
C PRO A 115 16.92 3.09 -17.55
N ASN A 116 15.78 2.61 -18.07
CA ASN A 116 14.68 3.47 -18.51
C ASN A 116 13.38 3.03 -17.84
N THR A 117 12.75 3.91 -17.06
CA THR A 117 11.52 3.57 -16.36
C THR A 117 10.44 4.64 -16.53
N VAL A 118 9.19 4.19 -16.62
CA VAL A 118 8.00 5.04 -16.57
C VAL A 118 7.04 4.45 -15.56
N PHE A 119 6.50 5.31 -14.68
CA PHE A 119 5.56 4.90 -13.65
C PHE A 119 4.29 5.73 -13.69
N GLU A 120 3.15 5.05 -13.75
CA GLU A 120 1.84 5.66 -13.56
C GLU A 120 1.14 5.05 -12.35
N PHE A 121 0.69 5.92 -11.46
CA PHE A 121 -0.03 5.55 -10.25
C PHE A 121 -1.37 6.27 -10.17
N LEU A 122 -2.44 5.49 -10.25
CA LEU A 122 -3.81 5.96 -10.14
C LEU A 122 -4.46 5.38 -8.90
N GLN A 123 -5.09 6.25 -8.12
CA GLN A 123 -5.98 5.85 -7.03
C GLN A 123 -7.39 6.34 -7.34
N VAL A 124 -8.34 5.42 -7.41
CA VAL A 124 -9.72 5.72 -7.77
C VAL A 124 -10.66 5.52 -6.58
N TYR A 125 -11.70 6.34 -6.51
CA TYR A 125 -12.81 6.10 -5.59
C TYR A 125 -13.72 5.01 -6.14
N THR A 126 -14.26 4.18 -5.26
CA THR A 126 -15.18 3.07 -5.57
C THR A 126 -16.24 2.98 -4.47
N ASN A 127 -17.32 2.22 -4.65
CA ASN A 127 -18.34 2.04 -3.60
C ASN A 127 -17.97 0.96 -2.56
N THR A 128 -16.70 0.58 -2.46
CA THR A 128 -16.21 -0.43 -1.50
C THR A 128 -15.73 0.20 -0.21
N VAL A 129 -15.51 -0.61 0.82
CA VAL A 129 -14.84 -0.18 2.06
C VAL A 129 -13.50 0.49 1.72
N PRO A 130 -13.20 1.68 2.28
CA PRO A 130 -11.93 2.35 2.02
C PRO A 130 -10.71 1.52 2.37
N GLY A 131 -9.77 1.46 1.44
CA GLY A 131 -8.48 0.82 1.70
C GLY A 131 -7.64 1.66 2.66
N GLY A 132 -6.66 1.02 3.31
CA GLY A 132 -5.68 1.71 4.13
C GLY A 132 -4.34 1.02 4.13
N TYR A 133 -3.60 1.20 5.22
CA TYR A 133 -2.29 0.59 5.36
C TYR A 133 -2.43 -0.88 5.76
N PHE A 134 -1.72 -1.71 5.01
CA PHE A 134 -1.43 -3.09 5.36
C PHE A 134 0.09 -3.26 5.28
N ARG A 135 0.65 -4.15 6.09
CA ARG A 135 2.11 -4.38 6.20
C ARG A 135 2.82 -4.31 4.84
N ALA A 136 3.81 -3.42 4.76
CA ALA A 136 4.45 -3.01 3.50
C ALA A 136 3.42 -2.50 2.47
N PRO A 137 2.86 -1.30 2.67
CA PRO A 137 1.79 -0.75 1.83
C PRO A 137 2.20 -0.72 0.36
N GLY A 138 1.38 -1.32 -0.51
CA GLY A 138 1.63 -1.44 -1.95
C GLY A 138 2.66 -2.52 -2.32
N ALA A 139 3.67 -2.75 -1.48
CA ALA A 139 4.82 -3.59 -1.81
C ALA A 139 4.44 -4.99 -2.27
N HIS A 140 3.50 -5.65 -1.57
CA HIS A 140 3.09 -7.02 -1.89
C HIS A 140 2.39 -7.10 -3.25
N GLN A 141 1.54 -6.13 -3.59
CA GLN A 141 0.89 -6.10 -4.91
C GLN A 141 1.93 -5.92 -6.03
N TYR A 142 2.93 -5.06 -5.83
CA TYR A 142 3.98 -4.82 -6.82
C TYR A 142 4.95 -5.98 -6.96
N THR A 143 5.51 -6.45 -5.84
CA THR A 143 6.51 -7.51 -5.85
C THR A 143 5.94 -8.76 -6.50
N PHE A 144 4.70 -9.14 -6.20
CA PHE A 144 4.05 -10.27 -6.86
C PHE A 144 4.00 -10.07 -8.38
N ALA A 145 3.44 -8.94 -8.84
CA ALA A 145 3.29 -8.67 -10.27
C ALA A 145 4.65 -8.61 -11.00
N LEU A 146 5.65 -7.97 -10.40
CA LEU A 146 6.99 -7.80 -11.00
C LEU A 146 7.76 -9.10 -11.06
N GLU A 147 7.70 -9.93 -10.02
CA GLU A 147 8.39 -11.21 -9.99
C GLU A 147 7.75 -12.21 -10.95
N CYS A 148 6.42 -12.28 -10.99
CA CYS A 148 5.72 -13.08 -12.00
C CYS A 148 6.06 -12.61 -13.42
N HIS A 149 6.05 -11.30 -13.68
CA HIS A 149 6.44 -10.76 -14.98
C HIS A 149 7.90 -11.09 -15.33
N THR A 150 8.80 -11.07 -14.35
CA THR A 150 10.22 -11.41 -14.54
C THR A 150 10.38 -12.89 -14.92
N ASP A 151 9.64 -13.80 -14.29
CA ASP A 151 9.62 -15.21 -14.68
C ASP A 151 9.11 -15.39 -16.11
N LEU A 152 8.01 -14.72 -16.48
CA LEU A 152 7.45 -14.78 -17.83
C LEU A 152 8.45 -14.31 -18.90
N LEU A 153 9.23 -13.26 -18.62
CA LEU A 153 10.27 -12.77 -19.53
C LEU A 153 11.40 -13.81 -19.71
N ALA A 154 11.82 -14.46 -18.61
CA ALA A 154 12.86 -15.50 -18.67
C ALA A 154 12.38 -16.70 -19.49
N LEU A 155 11.14 -17.17 -19.24
CA LEU A 155 10.54 -18.29 -19.94
C LEU A 155 10.38 -18.01 -21.45
N GLU A 156 9.95 -16.81 -21.82
CA GLU A 156 9.82 -16.41 -23.24
C GLU A 156 11.17 -16.43 -23.97
N LEU A 157 12.27 -16.12 -23.26
CA LEU A 157 13.64 -16.20 -23.80
C LEU A 157 14.26 -17.59 -23.70
N GLY A 158 13.56 -18.58 -23.13
CA GLY A 158 14.09 -19.92 -22.89
C GLY A 158 15.24 -19.94 -21.87
N MET A 159 15.26 -18.99 -20.93
CA MET A 159 16.30 -18.85 -19.90
C MET A 159 15.83 -19.42 -18.56
N ASP A 160 16.76 -19.94 -17.77
CA ASP A 160 16.52 -20.22 -16.36
C ASP A 160 16.14 -18.94 -15.60
N THR A 161 15.12 -19.01 -14.76
CA THR A 161 14.55 -17.83 -14.10
C THR A 161 15.50 -17.22 -13.05
N ALA A 162 16.35 -18.03 -12.41
CA ALA A 162 17.35 -17.55 -11.48
C ALA A 162 18.53 -16.88 -12.20
N GLU A 163 18.95 -17.43 -13.35
CA GLU A 163 19.96 -16.80 -14.21
C GLU A 163 19.47 -15.46 -14.78
N PHE A 164 18.25 -15.41 -15.33
CA PHE A 164 17.69 -14.15 -15.82
C PHE A 164 17.69 -13.05 -14.73
N ARG A 165 17.35 -13.40 -13.48
CA ARG A 165 17.45 -12.46 -12.35
C ARG A 165 18.88 -12.05 -12.06
N ARG A 166 19.83 -12.98 -12.06
CA ARG A 166 21.25 -12.69 -11.77
C ARG A 166 21.87 -11.73 -12.77
N ILE A 167 21.48 -11.78 -14.04
CA ILE A 167 21.91 -10.82 -15.07
C ILE A 167 21.46 -9.39 -14.73
N ASN A 168 20.26 -9.26 -14.18
CA ASN A 168 19.57 -7.98 -14.00
C ASN A 168 19.64 -7.42 -12.58
N ILE A 169 20.01 -8.21 -11.57
CA ILE A 169 19.99 -7.77 -10.17
C ILE A 169 20.87 -6.54 -9.95
N LEU A 170 20.43 -5.66 -9.05
CA LEU A 170 21.23 -4.51 -8.62
C LEU A 170 22.56 -5.01 -8.03
N SER A 171 23.65 -4.35 -8.39
CA SER A 171 24.97 -4.63 -7.84
C SER A 171 25.60 -3.32 -7.36
N LEU A 172 26.36 -3.39 -6.27
CA LEU A 172 27.03 -2.24 -5.65
C LEU A 172 27.98 -1.49 -6.61
N VAL A 173 28.36 -2.12 -7.73
CA VAL A 173 29.31 -1.60 -8.71
C VAL A 173 28.61 -0.79 -9.82
N LYS A 174 27.32 -0.99 -10.05
CA LYS A 174 26.56 -0.32 -11.12
C LYS A 174 25.45 0.53 -10.53
N LYS A 175 25.64 1.86 -10.47
CA LYS A 175 24.66 2.81 -9.95
C LYS A 175 23.33 2.69 -10.71
N THR A 176 22.24 2.69 -9.97
CA THR A 176 20.90 3.05 -10.44
C THR A 176 20.88 4.56 -10.66
N VAL A 177 20.45 5.01 -11.84
CA VAL A 177 20.15 6.43 -12.11
C VAL A 177 18.70 6.69 -11.74
#